data_AF-A0A661DTQ8-F1
#
_entry.id   AF-A0A661DTQ8-F1
#
_cell.length_a   1.000
_cell.length_b   1.000
_cell.length_c   1.000
_cell.angle_alpha   90.00
_cell.angle_beta   90.00
_cell.angle_gamma   90.00
#
_symmetry.space_group_name_H-M   'P 1'
#
loop_
_entity.id
_entity.type
_entity.pdbx_description
1 polymer ?
#
loop_
_entity_poly.entity_id
_entity_poly.type
_entity_poly.pdbx_seq_one_letter_code
_entity_poly.pdbx_strand_id
1 'polypeptide(L)'
;MQFFKKNIVTSPLYVVILLIGYFWHASNATEIYRTEDSQGQILYSDVATSESDTIIVPTETYRYQYKVVSVIDGDTIILENDERVRLLGINTPEIENRYHQGEPGGEKAKKWL
;
A
#
# COMPACT_ATOMS: atom_id res chain seq x y z
N MET A 1 34.14 43.83 -15.00
CA MET A 1 33.13 42.81 -15.36
C MET A 1 32.19 42.65 -14.17
N GLN A 2 30.98 43.22 -14.23
CA GLN A 2 30.05 43.30 -13.10
C GLN A 2 29.33 41.95 -12.90
N PHE A 3 29.35 41.44 -11.66
CA PHE A 3 28.57 40.28 -11.26
C PHE A 3 27.09 40.67 -11.11
N PHE A 4 26.23 40.17 -12.01
CA PHE A 4 24.78 40.30 -11.90
C PHE A 4 24.27 39.43 -10.74
N LYS A 5 23.93 40.04 -9.60
CA LYS A 5 23.07 39.41 -8.58
C LYS A 5 21.66 39.33 -9.15
N LYS A 6 21.24 38.12 -9.57
CA LYS A 6 19.87 37.85 -10.00
C LYS A 6 19.00 37.78 -8.74
N ASN A 7 18.30 38.86 -8.41
CA ASN A 7 17.29 38.85 -7.36
C ASN A 7 16.14 37.96 -7.81
N ILE A 8 15.98 36.80 -7.19
CA ILE A 8 14.85 35.90 -7.43
C ILE A 8 13.62 36.59 -6.84
N VAL A 9 12.86 37.31 -7.66
CA VAL A 9 11.51 37.75 -7.31
C VAL A 9 10.63 36.52 -7.40
N THR A 10 10.39 35.86 -6.27
CA THR A 10 9.44 34.73 -6.22
C THR A 10 8.04 35.29 -6.48
N SER A 11 7.50 35.00 -7.67
CA SER A 11 6.11 35.33 -7.99
C SER A 11 5.19 34.65 -6.96
N PRO A 12 4.19 35.35 -6.39
CA PRO A 12 3.27 34.77 -5.41
C PRO A 12 2.51 33.56 -6.00
N LEU A 13 2.34 33.52 -7.33
CA LEU A 13 1.73 32.39 -8.03
C LEU A 13 2.55 31.09 -7.90
N TYR A 14 3.88 31.19 -7.92
CA TYR A 14 4.76 30.01 -7.75
C TYR A 14 4.68 29.45 -6.33
N VAL A 15 4.56 30.32 -5.32
CA VAL A 15 4.36 29.90 -3.93
C VAL A 15 3.01 29.19 -3.78
N VAL A 16 1.95 29.72 -4.41
CA VAL A 16 0.62 29.09 -4.39
C VAL A 16 0.63 27.72 -5.09
N ILE A 17 1.29 27.59 -6.25
CA ILE A 17 1.42 26.30 -6.96
C ILE A 17 2.19 25.28 -6.11
N LEU A 18 3.29 25.69 -5.47
CA LEU A 18 4.05 24.82 -4.56
C LEU A 18 3.22 24.39 -3.34
N LEU A 19 2.41 25.29 -2.77
CA LEU A 19 1.52 24.98 -1.66
C LEU A 19 0.40 24.02 -2.06
N ILE A 20 -0.20 24.18 -3.25
CA ILE A 20 -1.23 23.26 -3.78
C ILE A 20 -0.63 21.87 -4.03
N GLY A 21 0.56 21.79 -4.62
CA GLY A 21 1.26 20.52 -4.83
C GLY A 21 1.64 19.80 -3.53
N TYR A 22 1.94 20.57 -2.47
CA TYR A 22 2.21 20.03 -1.14
C TYR A 22 0.95 19.47 -0.46
N PHE A 23 -0.20 20.15 -0.62
CA PHE A 23 -1.48 19.69 -0.07
C PHE A 23 -2.03 18.42 -0.75
N TRP A 24 -1.71 18.20 -2.03
CA TRP A 24 -2.18 17.01 -2.75
C TRP A 24 -1.52 15.70 -2.26
N HIS A 25 -0.34 15.78 -1.64
CA HIS A 25 0.39 14.61 -1.15
C HIS A 25 -0.11 14.06 0.20
N ALA A 26 -1.18 14.62 0.79
CA ALA A 26 -1.63 14.28 2.14
C ALA A 26 -2.72 13.20 2.21
N SER A 27 -3.09 12.53 1.11
CA SER A 27 -4.00 11.38 1.15
C SER A 27 -3.23 10.12 1.54
N ASN A 28 -3.00 9.93 2.84
CA ASN A 28 -2.53 8.65 3.38
C ASN A 28 -3.76 7.80 3.73
N ALA A 29 -3.91 6.64 3.11
CA ALA A 29 -4.88 5.63 3.55
C ALA A 29 -4.35 5.00 4.84
N THR A 30 -4.76 5.54 5.99
CA THR A 30 -4.31 5.09 7.31
C THR A 30 -5.25 4.08 7.96
N GLU A 31 -6.42 3.85 7.36
CA GLU A 31 -7.43 2.93 7.87
C GLU A 31 -7.37 1.60 7.10
N ILE A 32 -7.58 0.51 7.82
CA ILE A 32 -7.68 -0.83 7.25
C ILE A 32 -9.11 -1.29 7.48
N TYR A 33 -9.73 -1.80 6.43
CA TYR A 33 -11.09 -2.30 6.43
C TYR A 33 -11.08 -3.81 6.26
N ARG A 34 -11.91 -4.51 7.04
CA ARG A 34 -12.13 -5.95 6.98
C ARG A 34 -13.50 -6.22 6.37
N THR A 35 -13.57 -7.14 5.43
CA THR A 35 -14.84 -7.72 4.97
C THR A 35 -14.78 -9.22 5.13
N GLU A 36 -15.89 -9.83 5.51
CA GLU A 36 -16.06 -11.29 5.54
C GLU A 36 -17.20 -11.65 4.60
N ASP A 37 -16.90 -12.47 3.59
CA ASP A 37 -17.91 -12.90 2.63
C ASP A 37 -18.85 -13.95 3.23
N SER A 38 -19.92 -14.30 2.48
CA SER A 38 -20.89 -15.32 2.91
C SER A 38 -20.30 -16.73 3.08
N GLN A 39 -19.08 -16.96 2.61
CA GLN A 39 -18.32 -18.21 2.69
C GLN A 39 -17.29 -18.18 3.84
N GLY A 40 -17.21 -17.08 4.60
CA GLY A 40 -16.28 -16.89 5.71
C GLY A 40 -14.87 -16.48 5.28
N GLN A 41 -14.66 -16.08 4.02
CA GLN A 41 -13.37 -15.59 3.55
C GLN A 41 -13.18 -14.14 4.00
N ILE A 42 -12.03 -13.87 4.60
CA ILE A 42 -11.68 -12.55 5.12
C ILE A 42 -10.84 -11.81 4.08
N LEU A 43 -11.26 -10.59 3.74
CA LEU A 43 -10.53 -9.67 2.88
C LEU A 43 -10.16 -8.41 3.67
N TYR A 44 -8.97 -7.89 3.39
CA TYR A 44 -8.46 -6.64 3.95
C TYR A 44 -8.27 -5.61 2.83
N SER A 45 -8.68 -4.37 3.07
CA SER A 45 -8.68 -3.28 2.08
C SER A 45 -8.28 -1.96 2.72
N ASP A 46 -7.72 -1.06 1.94
CA ASP A 46 -7.52 0.36 2.27
C ASP A 46 -8.69 1.24 1.80
N VAL A 47 -9.69 0.64 1.14
CA VAL A 47 -10.92 1.27 0.66
C VAL A 47 -12.12 0.78 1.48
N ALA A 48 -12.85 1.72 2.06
CA ALA A 48 -14.10 1.45 2.77
C ALA A 48 -15.19 0.99 1.80
N THR A 49 -15.93 -0.05 2.18
CA THR A 49 -17.15 -0.48 1.49
C THR A 49 -18.33 -0.48 2.46
N SER A 50 -19.56 -0.56 1.95
CA SER A 50 -20.76 -0.60 2.80
C SER A 50 -20.84 -1.82 3.72
N GLU A 51 -20.06 -2.86 3.42
CA GLU A 51 -20.05 -4.14 4.14
C GLU A 51 -18.74 -4.35 4.92
N SER A 52 -17.89 -3.33 5.02
CA SER A 52 -16.60 -3.45 5.70
C SER A 52 -16.61 -2.87 7.11
N ASP A 53 -15.96 -3.58 8.03
CA ASP A 53 -15.66 -3.10 9.37
C ASP A 53 -14.28 -2.43 9.41
N THR A 54 -14.16 -1.30 10.11
CA THR A 54 -12.86 -0.66 10.35
C THR A 54 -12.07 -1.44 11.39
N ILE A 55 -10.80 -1.75 11.10
CA ILE A 55 -9.88 -2.39 12.03
C ILE A 55 -9.11 -1.33 12.80
N ILE A 56 -9.15 -1.42 14.13
CA ILE A 56 -8.23 -0.69 15.00
C ILE A 56 -6.94 -1.51 15.11
N VAL A 57 -5.88 -1.06 14.46
CA VAL A 57 -4.56 -1.66 14.63
C VAL A 57 -4.03 -1.31 16.02
N PRO A 58 -3.64 -2.31 16.85
CA PRO A 58 -3.04 -2.04 18.15
C PRO A 58 -1.81 -1.12 17.99
N THR A 59 -1.71 -0.11 18.86
CA THR A 59 -0.57 0.83 18.86
C THR A 59 0.73 0.17 19.31
N GLU A 60 0.64 -0.96 20.01
CA GLU A 60 1.79 -1.73 20.45
C GLU A 60 2.41 -2.49 19.29
N THR A 61 3.65 -2.15 18.94
CA THR A 61 4.41 -2.85 17.91
C THR A 61 5.01 -4.13 18.48
N TYR A 62 4.46 -5.27 18.09
CA TYR A 62 5.06 -6.56 18.39
C TYR A 62 6.00 -6.96 17.25
N ARG A 63 7.23 -7.36 17.59
CA ARG A 63 8.15 -7.97 16.62
C ARG A 63 8.13 -9.48 16.82
N TYR A 64 7.51 -10.16 15.87
CA TYR A 64 7.55 -11.61 15.79
C TYR A 64 8.53 -12.03 14.70
N GLN A 65 9.26 -13.11 14.95
CA GLN A 65 10.08 -13.76 13.95
C GLN A 65 9.34 -15.00 13.47
N TYR A 66 9.01 -15.04 12.18
CA TYR A 66 8.41 -16.19 11.52
C TYR A 66 9.24 -16.56 10.30
N LYS A 67 9.29 -17.85 9.98
CA LYS A 67 9.81 -18.30 8.70
C LYS A 67 8.73 -18.22 7.62
N VAL A 68 9.08 -17.60 6.50
CA VAL A 68 8.26 -17.63 5.27
C VAL A 68 8.46 -18.98 4.58
N VAL A 69 7.37 -19.67 4.25
CA VAL A 69 7.41 -20.97 3.56
C VAL A 69 6.96 -20.88 2.11
N SER A 70 6.14 -19.88 1.76
CA SER A 70 5.74 -19.63 0.38
C SER A 70 5.44 -18.15 0.17
N VAL A 71 5.72 -17.68 -1.05
CA VAL A 71 5.23 -16.40 -1.56
C VAL A 71 4.05 -16.68 -2.48
N ILE A 72 2.90 -16.08 -2.20
CA ILE A 72 1.74 -16.15 -3.08
C ILE A 72 1.93 -15.11 -4.19
N ASP A 73 2.03 -13.84 -3.80
CA ASP A 73 2.20 -12.66 -4.66
C ASP A 73 3.20 -11.68 -4.04
N GLY A 74 3.50 -10.56 -4.73
CA GLY A 74 4.50 -9.59 -4.28
C GLY A 74 4.18 -8.86 -2.95
N ASP A 75 2.98 -9.05 -2.41
CA ASP A 75 2.53 -8.51 -1.12
C ASP A 75 1.89 -9.57 -0.21
N THR A 76 1.87 -10.85 -0.61
CA THR A 76 1.14 -11.90 0.11
C THR A 76 2.00 -13.14 0.30
N ILE A 77 2.20 -13.55 1.56
CA ILE A 77 3.07 -14.67 1.96
C ILE A 77 2.34 -15.68 2.83
N ILE A 78 2.87 -16.90 2.90
CA ILE A 78 2.47 -17.94 3.85
C ILE A 78 3.63 -18.18 4.82
N LEU A 79 3.29 -18.17 6.11
CA LEU A 79 4.20 -18.42 7.21
C LEU A 79 4.24 -19.90 7.60
N GLU A 80 5.25 -20.31 8.37
CA GLU A 80 5.45 -21.70 8.81
C GLU A 80 4.31 -22.29 9.65
N ASN A 81 3.46 -21.44 10.24
CA ASN A 81 2.24 -21.81 10.95
C ASN A 81 1.00 -21.90 10.02
N ASP A 82 1.19 -21.89 8.70
CA ASP A 82 0.14 -21.89 7.66
C ASP A 82 -0.69 -20.60 7.63
N GLU A 83 -0.25 -19.55 8.32
CA GLU A 83 -0.91 -18.25 8.31
C GLU A 83 -0.63 -17.51 7.00
N ARG A 84 -1.69 -17.04 6.34
CA ARG A 84 -1.62 -16.16 5.17
C ARG A 84 -1.55 -14.71 5.64
N VAL A 85 -0.48 -14.02 5.26
CA VAL A 85 -0.24 -12.62 5.64
C VAL A 85 -0.17 -11.74 4.41
N ARG A 86 -0.97 -10.67 4.39
CA ARG A 86 -0.90 -9.58 3.40
C ARG A 86 -0.13 -8.39 3.97
N LEU A 87 0.82 -7.87 3.20
CA LEU A 87 1.64 -6.72 3.56
C LEU A 87 0.87 -5.43 3.31
N LEU A 88 0.24 -4.91 4.36
CA LEU A 88 -0.57 -3.68 4.28
C LEU A 88 0.29 -2.47 3.85
N GLY A 89 -0.29 -1.61 3.01
CA GLY A 89 0.40 -0.46 2.41
C GLY A 89 1.26 -0.80 1.19
N ILE A 90 1.31 -2.08 0.78
CA ILE A 90 1.91 -2.53 -0.46
C ILE A 90 0.80 -3.15 -1.31
N ASN A 91 0.71 -2.74 -2.58
CA ASN A 91 -0.19 -3.33 -3.55
C ASN A 91 0.63 -3.75 -4.77
N THR A 92 0.70 -5.05 -5.04
CA THR A 92 1.49 -5.60 -6.15
C THR A 92 0.61 -6.21 -7.24
N PRO A 93 1.08 -6.27 -8.51
CA PRO A 93 0.34 -6.95 -9.55
C PRO A 93 0.09 -8.42 -9.18
N GLU A 94 -1.15 -8.87 -9.31
CA GLU A 94 -1.60 -10.21 -8.93
C GLU A 94 -1.07 -11.29 -9.91
N ILE A 95 -0.69 -12.48 -9.45
CA ILE A 95 -0.41 -13.60 -10.36
C ILE A 95 -1.67 -14.29 -10.86
N GLU A 96 -1.52 -15.06 -11.94
CA GLU A 96 -2.60 -15.86 -12.49
C GLU A 96 -3.04 -16.98 -11.53
N ASN A 97 -4.34 -17.17 -11.40
CA ASN A 97 -4.93 -18.27 -10.67
C ASN A 97 -6.12 -18.88 -11.45
N ARG A 98 -6.73 -19.93 -10.90
CA ARG A 98 -7.84 -20.65 -11.55
C ARG A 98 -9.09 -19.81 -11.82
N TYR A 99 -9.22 -18.65 -11.18
CA TYR A 99 -10.39 -17.78 -11.27
C TYR A 99 -10.11 -16.47 -12.01
N HIS A 100 -8.86 -16.01 -12.05
CA HIS A 100 -8.48 -14.71 -12.60
C HIS A 100 -7.16 -14.78 -13.35
N GLN A 101 -7.09 -14.04 -14.45
CA GLN A 101 -5.86 -13.85 -15.21
C GLN A 101 -4.89 -12.97 -14.43
N GLY A 102 -3.60 -13.31 -14.46
CA GLY A 102 -2.57 -12.52 -13.80
C GLY A 102 -2.33 -11.17 -14.47
N GLU A 103 -1.81 -10.23 -13.69
CA GLU A 103 -1.49 -8.88 -14.11
C GLU A 103 -0.04 -8.76 -14.62
N PRO A 104 0.26 -7.80 -15.51
CA PRO A 104 1.62 -7.57 -15.99
C PRO A 104 2.59 -7.27 -14.83
N GLY A 105 3.56 -8.16 -14.64
CA GLY A 105 4.60 -8.00 -13.62
C GLY A 105 4.39 -8.83 -12.34
N GLY A 106 3.27 -9.56 -12.20
CA GLY A 106 3.00 -10.36 -11.00
C GLY A 106 4.08 -11.39 -10.70
N GLU A 107 4.49 -12.18 -11.69
CA GLU A 107 5.59 -13.15 -11.55
C GLU A 107 6.92 -12.50 -11.13
N LYS A 108 7.17 -11.28 -11.59
CA LYS A 108 8.39 -10.53 -11.24
C LYS A 108 8.32 -10.02 -9.80
N ALA A 109 7.16 -9.54 -9.36
CA ALA A 109 6.94 -9.08 -8.00
C ALA A 109 7.06 -10.26 -7.01
N LYS A 110 6.40 -11.39 -7.30
CA LYS A 110 6.52 -12.64 -6.55
C LYS A 110 7.96 -13.12 -6.40
N LYS A 111 8.75 -13.10 -7.48
CA LYS A 111 10.14 -13.55 -7.48
C LYS A 111 11.08 -12.60 -6.71
N TRP A 112 10.72 -11.32 -6.62
CA TRP A 112 11.54 -10.33 -5.93
C TRP A 112 11.50 -10.50 -4.41
N LEU A 113 10.34 -10.91 -3.88
CA LEU A 113 10.10 -11.15 -2.46
C LEU A 113 10.70 -12.50 -2.01
#